data_AF-A0A3B5MH99-F1
#
_entry.id   AF-A0A3B5MH99-F1
#
_cell.length_a   1.000
_cell.length_b   1.000
_cell.length_c   1.000
_cell.angle_alpha   90.00
_cell.angle_beta   90.00
_cell.angle_gamma   90.00
#
_symmetry.space_group_name_H-M   'P 1'
#
loop_
_entity.id
_entity.type
_entity.pdbx_description
1 polymer ?
#
loop_
_entity_poly.entity_id
_entity_poly.type
_entity_poly.pdbx_seq_one_letter_code
_entity_poly.pdbx_strand_id
1 'polypeptide(L)'
;VVFSHYYLTVLGNLVALANVLCICVSSVINLCFILFYLSEMSVKIFAFGWRGYLSYRSNIFDGFLTVLLLILQIAIFITYRLPYSQEPSSRGVMSLWEMVRLVNMLIVFRFLRIIPDIKLMALVASTLLDLVKNLRAFAGILVVVYYVFAVFGIWLFEGAIKPPPQMSVFSMDNTTSNFSTACGTYEQLGYWPNNFDDFAAAIILLYDVMIVNNWQAFMEAYSRYTSEWSKVYFVCWWLTSSVMWVNLFVALILENFIYKWDRSHSISVRSSLIPLACFLREQIQEPTEEELACQLHQHPHLHLEWRHEHQNIRPSLPSLRP
;
A
#
# COMPACT_ATOMS: atom_id res chain seq x y z
N VAL A 1 20.09 -23.63 -23.36
CA VAL A 1 21.06 -22.50 -23.46
C VAL A 1 20.60 -21.40 -24.45
N VAL A 2 19.44 -21.50 -25.11
CA VAL A 2 19.10 -20.59 -26.23
C VAL A 2 18.39 -19.29 -25.85
N PHE A 3 17.88 -19.12 -24.62
CA PHE A 3 17.36 -17.83 -24.16
C PHE A 3 18.04 -17.43 -22.87
N SER A 4 18.92 -16.43 -22.94
CA SER A 4 19.34 -15.74 -21.72
C SER A 4 18.10 -15.06 -21.15
N HIS A 5 17.67 -15.52 -19.98
CA HIS A 5 16.53 -15.04 -19.20
C HIS A 5 16.43 -13.52 -19.16
N TYR A 6 17.60 -12.85 -19.13
CA TYR A 6 17.71 -11.40 -19.15
C TYR A 6 17.06 -10.74 -20.38
N TYR A 7 17.35 -11.22 -21.60
CA TYR A 7 16.80 -10.60 -22.82
C TYR A 7 15.29 -10.79 -22.94
N LEU A 8 14.77 -11.93 -22.48
CA LEU A 8 13.34 -12.22 -22.52
C LEU A 8 12.57 -11.29 -21.56
N THR A 9 13.11 -11.03 -20.37
CA THR A 9 12.54 -10.05 -19.44
C THR A 9 12.63 -8.61 -19.96
N VAL A 10 13.78 -8.21 -20.53
CA VAL A 10 13.95 -6.87 -21.11
C VAL A 10 12.99 -6.65 -22.29
N LEU A 11 12.88 -7.63 -23.19
CA LEU A 11 11.95 -7.58 -24.32
C LEU A 11 10.50 -7.48 -23.83
N GLY A 12 10.13 -8.30 -22.84
CA GLY A 12 8.85 -8.20 -22.18
C GLY A 12 8.59 -6.77 -21.68
N ASN A 13 9.50 -6.23 -20.87
CA ASN A 13 9.32 -4.90 -20.29
C ASN A 13 9.16 -3.80 -21.36
N LEU A 14 9.93 -3.87 -22.45
CA LEU A 14 9.79 -2.95 -23.58
C LEU A 14 8.41 -3.06 -24.25
N VAL A 15 7.93 -4.29 -24.48
CA VAL A 15 6.59 -4.53 -25.06
C VAL A 15 5.47 -4.08 -24.11
N ALA A 16 5.64 -4.23 -22.79
CA ALA A 16 4.66 -3.71 -21.83
C ALA A 16 4.59 -2.18 -21.86
N LEU A 17 5.73 -1.50 -21.96
CA LEU A 17 5.81 -0.04 -22.05
C LEU A 17 5.20 0.46 -23.38
N ALA A 18 5.51 -0.21 -24.49
CA ALA A 18 4.91 0.06 -25.79
C ALA A 18 3.38 -0.15 -25.77
N ASN A 19 2.90 -1.20 -25.11
CA ASN A 19 1.46 -1.45 -24.98
C ASN A 19 0.76 -0.31 -24.24
N VAL A 20 1.32 0.17 -23.12
CA VAL A 20 0.77 1.32 -22.37
C VAL A 20 0.68 2.58 -23.23
N LEU A 21 1.70 2.86 -24.05
CA LEU A 21 1.68 3.98 -24.99
C LEU A 21 0.65 3.82 -26.11
N CYS A 22 0.35 2.58 -26.51
CA CYS A 22 -0.55 2.26 -27.61
C CYS A 22 -2.00 1.93 -27.19
N ILE A 23 -2.36 2.05 -25.89
CA ILE A 23 -3.70 1.71 -25.35
C ILE A 23 -4.83 2.41 -26.14
N CYS A 24 -4.58 3.60 -26.68
CA CYS A 24 -5.58 4.41 -27.37
C CYS A 24 -5.75 4.10 -28.87
N VAL A 25 -4.94 3.21 -29.46
CA VAL A 25 -4.80 3.15 -30.93
C VAL A 25 -5.73 2.12 -31.58
N SER A 26 -5.79 0.87 -31.11
CA SER A 26 -6.65 -0.16 -31.74
C SER A 26 -6.80 -1.45 -30.93
N SER A 27 -8.00 -2.05 -30.94
CA SER A 27 -8.27 -3.38 -30.36
C SER A 27 -7.45 -4.50 -31.03
N VAL A 28 -7.04 -4.33 -32.29
CA VAL A 28 -6.21 -5.31 -33.00
C VAL A 28 -4.81 -5.37 -32.40
N ILE A 29 -4.25 -4.21 -32.06
CA ILE A 29 -2.94 -4.08 -31.42
C ILE A 29 -2.97 -4.75 -30.03
N ASN A 30 -4.06 -4.54 -29.27
CA ASN A 30 -4.26 -5.18 -27.97
C ASN A 30 -4.27 -6.72 -28.09
N LEU A 31 -4.92 -7.27 -29.11
CA LEU A 31 -4.89 -8.71 -29.38
C LEU A 31 -3.45 -9.21 -29.67
N CYS A 32 -2.71 -8.50 -30.51
CA CYS A 32 -1.30 -8.84 -30.80
C CYS A 32 -0.44 -8.85 -29.53
N PHE A 33 -0.62 -7.87 -28.65
CA PHE A 33 0.09 -7.83 -27.37
C PHE A 33 -0.28 -8.99 -26.45
N ILE A 34 -1.57 -9.32 -26.32
CA ILE A 34 -2.01 -10.46 -25.52
C ILE A 34 -1.43 -11.78 -26.03
N LEU A 35 -1.42 -11.98 -27.35
CA LEU A 35 -0.80 -13.15 -27.97
C LEU A 35 0.72 -13.22 -27.70
N PHE A 36 1.41 -12.08 -27.77
CA PHE A 36 2.83 -12.00 -27.39
C PHE A 36 3.04 -12.38 -25.92
N TYR A 37 2.17 -11.95 -25.02
CA TYR A 37 2.31 -12.31 -23.60
C TYR A 37 2.00 -13.79 -23.33
N LEU A 38 1.06 -14.37 -24.08
CA LEU A 38 0.79 -15.79 -24.03
C LEU A 38 2.00 -16.60 -24.50
N SER A 39 2.68 -16.15 -25.57
CA SER A 39 3.90 -16.80 -26.04
C SER A 39 5.07 -16.62 -25.07
N GLU A 40 5.26 -15.42 -24.50
CA GLU A 40 6.24 -15.15 -23.45
C GLU A 40 6.07 -16.12 -22.25
N MET A 41 4.83 -16.27 -21.77
CA MET A 41 4.48 -17.18 -20.68
C MET A 41 4.73 -18.65 -21.05
N SER A 42 4.33 -19.06 -22.26
CA SER A 42 4.51 -20.44 -22.74
C SER A 42 5.99 -20.82 -22.83
N VAL A 43 6.84 -19.92 -23.35
CA VAL A 43 8.30 -20.11 -23.42
C VAL A 43 8.91 -20.22 -22.01
N LYS A 44 8.49 -19.37 -21.06
CA LYS A 44 8.94 -19.45 -19.66
C LYS A 44 8.56 -20.77 -19.00
N ILE A 45 7.33 -21.25 -19.20
CA ILE A 45 6.87 -22.53 -18.64
C ILE A 45 7.63 -23.70 -19.26
N PHE A 46 7.89 -23.68 -20.57
CA PHE A 46 8.67 -24.72 -21.24
C PHE A 46 10.14 -24.76 -20.75
N ALA A 47 10.74 -23.58 -20.52
CA ALA A 47 12.13 -23.48 -20.09
C ALA A 47 12.35 -23.85 -18.62
N PHE A 48 11.47 -23.42 -17.71
CA PHE A 48 11.62 -23.64 -16.26
C PHE A 48 10.85 -24.84 -15.72
N GLY A 49 9.92 -25.38 -16.51
CA GLY A 49 8.89 -26.30 -16.04
C GLY A 49 7.84 -25.61 -15.16
N TRP A 50 6.70 -26.26 -14.99
CA TRP A 50 5.57 -25.73 -14.22
C TRP A 50 5.94 -25.32 -12.78
N ARG A 51 6.70 -26.18 -12.08
CA ARG A 51 7.15 -25.92 -10.71
C ARG A 51 8.18 -24.79 -10.62
N GLY A 52 9.07 -24.66 -11.62
CA GLY A 52 10.05 -23.58 -11.68
C GLY A 52 9.40 -22.23 -11.94
N TYR A 53 8.40 -22.17 -12.82
CA TYR A 53 7.66 -20.94 -13.11
C TYR A 53 6.92 -20.40 -11.86
N LEU A 54 6.22 -21.28 -11.14
CA LEU A 54 5.47 -20.93 -9.93
C LEU A 54 6.35 -20.55 -8.72
N SER A 55 7.65 -20.82 -8.75
CA SER A 55 8.55 -20.43 -7.66
C SER A 55 8.78 -18.91 -7.59
N TYR A 56 8.71 -18.21 -8.73
CA TYR A 56 8.97 -16.77 -8.82
C TYR A 56 7.69 -15.94 -8.67
N ARG A 57 7.59 -15.13 -7.61
CA ARG A 57 6.41 -14.29 -7.32
C ARG A 57 6.06 -13.29 -8.43
N SER A 58 7.06 -12.74 -9.12
CA SER A 58 6.86 -11.84 -10.26
C SER A 58 6.20 -12.57 -11.45
N ASN A 59 6.64 -13.80 -11.73
CA ASN A 59 6.07 -14.62 -12.80
C ASN A 59 4.64 -15.07 -12.47
N ILE A 60 4.31 -15.37 -11.20
CA ILE A 60 2.93 -15.68 -10.79
C ILE A 60 2.00 -14.49 -11.07
N PHE A 61 2.42 -13.28 -10.71
CA PHE A 61 1.64 -12.06 -10.95
C PHE A 61 1.45 -11.77 -12.44
N ASP A 62 2.53 -11.84 -13.22
CA ASP A 62 2.46 -11.63 -14.68
C ASP A 62 1.58 -12.68 -15.36
N GLY A 63 1.72 -13.96 -14.99
CA GLY A 63 0.90 -15.07 -15.49
C GLY A 63 -0.58 -14.96 -15.11
N PHE A 64 -0.89 -14.47 -13.90
CA PHE A 64 -2.26 -14.20 -13.51
C PHE A 64 -2.88 -13.10 -14.38
N LEU A 65 -2.16 -11.99 -14.60
CA LEU A 65 -2.63 -10.90 -15.45
C LEU A 65 -2.79 -11.32 -16.91
N THR A 66 -1.89 -12.13 -17.47
CA THR A 66 -2.03 -12.61 -18.87
C THR A 66 -3.23 -13.50 -19.05
N VAL A 67 -3.48 -14.43 -18.12
CA VAL A 67 -4.64 -15.32 -18.18
C VAL A 67 -5.93 -14.51 -18.02
N LEU A 68 -5.98 -13.55 -17.09
CA LEU A 68 -7.13 -12.67 -16.91
C LEU A 68 -7.43 -11.84 -18.18
N LEU A 69 -6.41 -11.25 -18.80
CA LEU A 69 -6.55 -10.50 -20.05
C LEU A 69 -7.02 -11.40 -21.21
N LEU A 70 -6.51 -12.62 -21.30
CA LEU A 70 -6.94 -13.60 -22.30
C LEU A 70 -8.42 -13.96 -22.15
N ILE A 71 -8.87 -14.25 -20.93
CA ILE A 71 -10.28 -14.57 -20.63
C ILE A 71 -11.18 -13.40 -21.03
N LEU A 72 -10.80 -12.17 -20.65
CA LEU A 72 -11.58 -10.98 -21.00
C LEU A 72 -11.62 -10.73 -22.51
N GLN A 73 -10.51 -10.96 -23.22
CA GLN A 73 -10.45 -10.84 -24.68
C GLN A 73 -11.30 -11.90 -25.40
N ILE A 74 -11.30 -13.14 -24.90
CA ILE A 74 -12.16 -14.21 -25.40
C ILE A 74 -13.62 -13.88 -25.16
N ALA A 75 -13.97 -13.36 -23.97
CA ALA A 75 -15.34 -12.93 -23.66
C ALA A 75 -15.82 -11.85 -24.64
N ILE A 76 -15.00 -10.82 -24.91
CA ILE A 76 -15.31 -9.78 -25.91
C ILE A 76 -15.50 -10.41 -27.31
N PHE A 77 -14.65 -11.36 -27.69
CA PHE A 77 -14.76 -12.02 -28.99
C PHE A 77 -16.05 -12.85 -29.13
N ILE A 78 -16.41 -13.62 -28.09
CA ILE A 78 -17.64 -14.43 -28.10
C ILE A 78 -18.88 -13.53 -28.15
N THR A 79 -18.92 -12.46 -27.35
CA THR A 79 -20.10 -11.58 -27.25
C THR A 79 -20.32 -10.72 -28.50
N TYR A 80 -19.26 -10.32 -29.21
CA TYR A 80 -19.37 -9.27 -30.25
C TYR A 80 -18.90 -9.67 -31.66
N ARG A 81 -18.20 -10.79 -31.82
CA ARG A 81 -17.71 -11.26 -33.13
C ARG A 81 -18.39 -12.53 -33.63
N LEU A 82 -19.02 -13.32 -32.77
CA LEU A 82 -19.82 -14.46 -33.21
C LEU A 82 -21.22 -13.96 -33.63
N PRO A 83 -21.60 -14.08 -34.92
CA PRO A 83 -22.94 -13.75 -35.37
C PRO A 83 -23.88 -14.88 -34.94
N TYR A 84 -24.12 -15.00 -33.64
CA TYR A 84 -25.22 -15.84 -33.17
C TYR A 84 -26.46 -14.96 -33.18
N SER A 85 -27.33 -15.26 -34.14
CA SER A 85 -28.68 -14.73 -34.29
C SER A 85 -29.44 -14.85 -32.98
N GLN A 86 -29.39 -13.82 -32.13
CA GLN A 86 -30.29 -13.68 -31.01
C GLN A 86 -30.78 -12.25 -30.93
N GLU A 87 -32.11 -12.17 -31.02
CA GLU A 87 -33.01 -11.10 -30.60
C GLU A 87 -32.39 -10.11 -29.58
N PRO A 88 -32.64 -8.80 -29.72
CA PRO A 88 -32.00 -7.73 -28.96
C PRO A 88 -32.52 -7.60 -27.50
N SER A 89 -32.89 -8.71 -26.86
CA SER A 89 -33.61 -8.69 -25.58
C SER A 89 -32.82 -9.22 -24.38
N SER A 90 -31.59 -9.70 -24.55
CA SER A 90 -30.67 -9.96 -23.43
C SER A 90 -29.54 -8.93 -23.45
N ARG A 91 -29.78 -7.81 -22.76
CA ARG A 91 -28.73 -6.84 -22.40
C ARG A 91 -27.56 -7.60 -21.80
N GLY A 92 -26.45 -7.71 -22.55
CA GLY A 92 -25.17 -8.08 -21.96
C GLY A 92 -24.93 -7.15 -20.77
N VAL A 93 -24.54 -7.74 -19.64
CA VAL A 93 -24.42 -7.05 -18.33
C VAL A 93 -23.48 -5.83 -18.39
N MET A 94 -22.68 -5.72 -19.45
CA MET A 94 -21.70 -4.66 -19.66
C MET A 94 -21.59 -4.32 -21.16
N SER A 95 -21.48 -3.03 -21.48
CA SER A 95 -21.29 -2.51 -22.84
C SER A 95 -19.93 -2.90 -23.43
N LEU A 96 -19.84 -2.98 -24.77
CA LEU A 96 -18.58 -3.17 -25.51
C LEU A 96 -17.48 -2.25 -25.00
N TRP A 97 -17.86 -0.98 -24.81
CA TRP A 97 -16.96 0.08 -24.43
C TRP A 97 -16.50 -0.04 -22.98
N GLU A 98 -17.37 -0.53 -22.09
CA GLU A 98 -17.03 -0.82 -20.69
C GLU A 98 -16.08 -2.02 -20.60
N MET A 99 -16.30 -3.08 -21.38
CA MET A 99 -15.37 -4.22 -21.44
C MET A 99 -14.00 -3.81 -21.99
N VAL A 100 -13.96 -3.01 -23.05
CA VAL A 100 -12.70 -2.46 -23.59
C VAL A 100 -12.01 -1.55 -22.57
N ARG A 101 -12.77 -0.71 -21.85
CA ARG A 101 -12.24 0.13 -20.77
C ARG A 101 -11.62 -0.73 -19.65
N LEU A 102 -12.26 -1.84 -19.26
CA LEU A 102 -11.70 -2.77 -18.28
C LEU A 102 -10.41 -3.43 -18.78
N VAL A 103 -10.36 -3.90 -20.04
CA VAL A 103 -9.12 -4.42 -20.65
C VAL A 103 -8.01 -3.39 -20.57
N ASN A 104 -8.31 -2.14 -20.94
CA ASN A 104 -7.34 -1.05 -20.93
C ASN A 104 -6.82 -0.76 -19.53
N MET A 105 -7.69 -0.75 -18.51
CA MET A 105 -7.29 -0.61 -17.11
C MET A 105 -6.38 -1.76 -16.65
N LEU A 106 -6.68 -3.01 -17.05
CA LEU A 106 -5.85 -4.17 -16.75
C LEU A 106 -4.48 -4.14 -17.46
N ILE A 107 -4.41 -3.60 -18.68
CA ILE A 107 -3.14 -3.39 -19.39
C ILE A 107 -2.25 -2.41 -18.60
N VAL A 108 -2.81 -1.35 -18.02
CA VAL A 108 -2.05 -0.40 -17.18
C VAL A 108 -1.44 -1.10 -15.96
N PHE A 109 -2.16 -2.02 -15.31
CA PHE A 109 -1.62 -2.79 -14.18
C PHE A 109 -0.39 -3.63 -14.54
N ARG A 110 -0.19 -4.01 -15.81
CA ARG A 110 1.02 -4.73 -16.21
C ARG A 110 2.29 -3.92 -16.04
N PHE A 111 2.21 -2.58 -16.03
CA PHE A 111 3.36 -1.74 -15.70
C PHE A 111 3.95 -2.07 -14.31
N LEU A 112 3.14 -2.59 -13.37
CA LEU A 112 3.60 -3.00 -12.04
C LEU A 112 4.69 -4.10 -12.09
N ARG A 113 4.81 -4.86 -13.18
CA ARG A 113 5.87 -5.87 -13.33
C ARG A 113 7.27 -5.28 -13.44
N ILE A 114 7.39 -4.01 -13.79
CA ILE A 114 8.67 -3.29 -13.89
C ILE A 114 9.19 -2.92 -12.49
N ILE A 115 8.31 -2.81 -11.49
CA ILE A 115 8.64 -2.39 -10.12
C ILE A 115 9.75 -3.24 -9.49
N PRO A 116 9.69 -4.59 -9.52
CA PRO A 116 10.71 -5.41 -8.87
C PRO A 116 12.08 -5.39 -9.59
N ASP A 117 12.11 -5.07 -10.89
CA ASP A 117 13.35 -5.08 -11.68
C ASP A 117 14.21 -3.84 -11.40
N ILE A 118 13.59 -2.72 -11.02
CA ILE A 118 14.29 -1.49 -10.66
C ILE A 118 14.66 -1.53 -9.17
N LYS A 119 15.96 -1.68 -8.86
CA LYS A 119 16.49 -1.78 -7.48
C LYS A 119 15.92 -0.73 -6.52
N LEU A 120 15.86 0.53 -6.94
CA LEU A 120 15.30 1.63 -6.13
C LEU A 120 13.82 1.40 -5.85
N MET A 121 13.04 1.08 -6.86
CA MET A 121 11.59 0.92 -6.76
C MET A 121 11.21 -0.34 -5.97
N ALA A 122 11.97 -1.43 -6.13
CA ALA A 122 11.84 -2.64 -5.33
C ALA A 122 12.14 -2.41 -3.84
N LEU A 123 13.13 -1.57 -3.52
CA LEU A 123 13.42 -1.16 -2.15
C LEU A 123 12.25 -0.36 -1.57
N VAL A 124 11.73 0.63 -2.30
CA VAL A 124 10.55 1.41 -1.86
C VAL A 124 9.35 0.49 -1.65
N ALA A 125 9.01 -0.37 -2.61
CA ALA A 125 7.87 -1.28 -2.52
C ALA A 125 8.00 -2.26 -1.34
N SER A 126 9.18 -2.82 -1.08
CA SER A 126 9.40 -3.72 0.06
C SER A 126 9.28 -2.98 1.40
N THR A 127 9.80 -1.75 1.50
CA THR A 127 9.64 -0.94 2.72
C THR A 127 8.18 -0.55 2.99
N LEU A 128 7.39 -0.24 1.95
CA LEU A 128 5.95 0.03 2.07
C LEU A 128 5.18 -1.22 2.52
N LEU A 129 5.49 -2.39 1.95
CA LEU A 129 4.85 -3.64 2.36
C LEU A 129 5.19 -4.02 3.80
N ASP A 130 6.42 -3.78 4.24
CA ASP A 130 6.82 -3.95 5.64
C ASP A 130 6.07 -2.99 6.56
N LEU A 131 5.92 -1.72 6.14
CA LEU A 131 5.16 -0.72 6.89
C LEU A 131 3.70 -1.16 7.05
N VAL A 132 3.05 -1.63 5.99
CA VAL A 132 1.67 -2.14 6.05
C VAL A 132 1.54 -3.32 7.01
N LYS A 133 2.52 -4.24 7.04
CA LYS A 133 2.51 -5.36 8.00
C LYS A 133 2.62 -4.87 9.45
N ASN A 134 3.49 -3.90 9.71
CA ASN A 134 3.66 -3.31 11.04
C ASN A 134 2.42 -2.53 11.48
N LEU A 135 1.75 -1.85 10.54
CA LEU A 135 0.55 -1.05 10.80
C LEU A 135 -0.74 -1.88 10.85
N ARG A 136 -0.70 -3.19 10.57
CA ARG A 136 -1.91 -4.04 10.55
C ARG A 136 -2.68 -4.00 11.86
N ALA A 137 -1.98 -4.03 13.01
CA ALA A 137 -2.63 -3.96 14.32
C ALA A 137 -3.35 -2.61 14.51
N PHE A 138 -2.69 -1.50 14.14
CA PHE A 138 -3.25 -0.16 14.23
C PHE A 138 -4.44 0.06 13.29
N ALA A 139 -4.34 -0.45 12.05
CA ALA A 139 -5.44 -0.41 11.08
C ALA A 139 -6.69 -1.14 11.61
N GLY A 140 -6.51 -2.23 12.35
CA GLY A 140 -7.63 -2.93 13.00
C GLY A 140 -8.38 -2.06 14.00
N ILE A 141 -7.67 -1.29 14.82
CA ILE A 141 -8.29 -0.38 15.80
C ILE A 141 -9.03 0.76 15.08
N LEU A 142 -8.45 1.31 14.00
CA LEU A 142 -9.10 2.33 13.18
C LEU A 142 -10.43 1.84 12.62
N VAL A 143 -10.48 0.60 12.10
CA VAL A 143 -11.71 -0.01 11.58
C VAL A 143 -12.80 -0.12 12.66
N VAL A 144 -12.42 -0.46 13.90
CA VAL A 144 -13.38 -0.52 15.03
C VAL A 144 -13.96 0.86 15.34
N VAL A 145 -13.13 1.90 15.37
CA VAL A 145 -13.61 3.28 15.61
C VAL A 145 -14.54 3.74 14.49
N TYR A 146 -14.17 3.49 13.22
CA TYR A 146 -15.05 3.76 12.08
C TYR A 146 -16.39 3.03 12.20
N TYR A 147 -16.38 1.76 12.60
CA TYR A 147 -17.61 0.97 12.77
C TYR A 147 -18.55 1.57 13.82
N VAL A 148 -18.03 1.95 14.98
CA VAL A 148 -18.83 2.54 16.06
C VAL A 148 -19.47 3.86 15.62
N PHE A 149 -18.69 4.74 14.99
CA PHE A 149 -19.20 6.02 14.49
C PHE A 149 -20.18 5.84 13.33
N ALA A 150 -19.94 4.89 12.41
CA ALA A 150 -20.86 4.62 11.30
C ALA A 150 -22.23 4.16 11.80
N VAL A 151 -22.28 3.20 12.74
CA VAL A 151 -23.55 2.73 13.32
C VAL A 151 -24.25 3.84 14.09
N PHE A 152 -23.49 4.62 14.88
CA PHE A 152 -24.07 5.75 15.62
C PHE A 152 -24.61 6.84 14.69
N GLY A 153 -23.90 7.12 13.58
CA GLY A 153 -24.32 8.06 12.55
C GLY A 153 -25.60 7.62 11.84
N ILE A 154 -25.73 6.34 11.49
CA ILE A 154 -26.97 5.78 10.91
C ILE A 154 -28.11 5.95 11.91
N TRP A 155 -27.94 5.54 13.18
CA TRP A 155 -29.00 5.69 14.18
C TRP A 155 -29.49 7.13 14.39
N LEU A 156 -28.62 8.13 14.20
CA LEU A 156 -28.97 9.54 14.39
C LEU A 156 -29.53 10.19 13.11
N PHE A 157 -29.08 9.77 11.94
CA PHE A 157 -29.23 10.55 10.71
C PHE A 157 -29.80 9.76 9.52
N GLU A 158 -30.24 8.52 9.72
CA GLU A 158 -30.90 7.72 8.70
C GLU A 158 -32.11 8.44 8.11
N GLY A 159 -32.14 8.59 6.79
CA GLY A 159 -33.23 9.20 6.04
C GLY A 159 -33.36 10.73 6.21
N ALA A 160 -32.40 11.38 6.86
CA ALA A 160 -32.42 12.83 7.10
C ALA A 160 -32.28 13.66 5.83
N ILE A 161 -31.43 13.22 4.89
CA ILE A 161 -31.12 13.95 3.65
C ILE A 161 -31.55 13.10 2.47
N LYS A 162 -32.69 13.45 1.87
CA LYS A 162 -33.19 12.77 0.67
C LYS A 162 -32.86 13.58 -0.58
N PRO A 163 -32.35 12.96 -1.65
CA PRO A 163 -32.18 13.66 -2.92
C PRO A 163 -33.54 14.19 -3.39
N PRO A 164 -33.58 15.38 -4.02
CA PRO A 164 -34.80 15.84 -4.65
C PRO A 164 -35.28 14.76 -5.62
N PRO A 165 -36.59 14.46 -5.66
CA PRO A 165 -37.10 13.52 -6.65
C PRO A 165 -36.60 13.97 -8.01
N GLN A 166 -36.00 13.06 -8.78
CA GLN A 166 -35.59 13.35 -10.14
C GLN A 166 -36.83 13.90 -10.85
N MET A 167 -36.89 15.22 -11.05
CA MET A 167 -37.82 15.80 -11.98
C MET A 167 -37.45 15.11 -13.29
N SER A 168 -38.33 14.22 -13.75
CA SER A 168 -38.23 13.65 -15.07
C SER A 168 -37.93 14.79 -16.03
N VAL A 169 -36.70 14.81 -16.54
CA VAL A 169 -36.36 15.59 -17.73
C VAL A 169 -37.45 15.25 -18.74
N PHE A 170 -38.21 16.26 -19.18
CA PHE A 170 -39.53 16.20 -19.84
C PHE A 170 -40.77 16.37 -18.95
N SER A 171 -40.81 17.46 -18.18
CA SER A 171 -42.04 18.25 -18.11
C SER A 171 -41.63 19.70 -18.35
N MET A 172 -41.80 20.14 -19.59
CA MET A 172 -41.60 21.50 -20.04
C MET A 172 -42.78 22.35 -19.56
N ASP A 173 -42.95 22.42 -18.25
CA ASP A 173 -43.70 23.50 -17.61
C ASP A 173 -42.66 24.51 -17.15
N ASN A 174 -42.77 25.72 -17.69
CA ASN A 174 -41.97 26.90 -17.39
C ASN A 174 -42.15 27.37 -15.93
N THR A 175 -41.84 26.49 -15.00
CA THR A 175 -41.56 26.84 -13.61
C THR A 175 -40.13 26.39 -13.40
N THR A 176 -39.17 27.20 -13.87
CA THR A 176 -37.82 27.16 -13.34
C THR A 176 -37.97 27.37 -11.84
N SER A 177 -37.97 26.28 -11.07
CA SER A 177 -37.82 26.35 -9.64
C SER A 177 -36.46 27.00 -9.41
N ASN A 178 -36.50 28.31 -9.19
CA ASN A 178 -35.36 29.12 -8.79
C ASN A 178 -34.92 28.66 -7.40
N PHE A 179 -34.33 27.46 -7.31
CA PHE A 179 -33.46 27.13 -6.19
C PHE A 179 -32.19 27.95 -6.40
N SER A 180 -32.26 29.23 -6.03
CA SER A 180 -31.08 30.07 -5.85
C SER A 180 -30.40 29.61 -4.56
N THR A 181 -29.86 28.40 -4.57
CA THR A 181 -29.10 27.91 -3.43
C THR A 181 -27.83 28.75 -3.35
N ALA A 182 -27.48 29.19 -2.14
CA ALA A 182 -26.25 29.95 -1.92
C ALA A 182 -25.05 29.15 -2.45
N CYS A 183 -24.08 29.86 -3.05
CA CYS A 183 -22.90 29.20 -3.61
C CYS A 183 -22.10 28.52 -2.47
N GLY A 184 -21.65 27.28 -2.67
CA GLY A 184 -20.88 26.50 -1.69
C GLY A 184 -21.72 25.61 -0.77
N THR A 185 -23.03 25.49 -1.01
CA THR A 185 -23.94 24.65 -0.22
C THR A 185 -23.93 23.19 -0.65
N TYR A 186 -24.31 22.28 0.25
CA TYR A 186 -24.36 20.83 0.04
C TYR A 186 -25.21 20.44 -1.19
N GLU A 187 -26.33 21.14 -1.39
CA GLU A 187 -27.30 20.88 -2.46
C GLU A 187 -26.75 21.31 -3.82
N GLN A 188 -26.02 22.44 -3.90
CA GLN A 188 -25.41 22.93 -5.14
C GLN A 188 -24.23 22.05 -5.58
N LEU A 189 -23.44 21.55 -4.62
CA LEU A 189 -22.29 20.68 -4.90
C LEU A 189 -22.68 19.24 -5.24
N GLY A 190 -23.97 18.90 -5.13
CA GLY A 190 -24.49 17.59 -5.49
C GLY A 190 -24.02 16.47 -4.55
N TYR A 191 -23.80 16.77 -3.27
CA TYR A 191 -23.30 15.80 -2.28
C TYR A 191 -24.34 14.78 -1.80
N TRP A 192 -25.51 14.69 -2.46
CA TRP A 192 -26.58 13.74 -2.14
C TRP A 192 -26.16 12.29 -1.87
N PRO A 193 -25.17 11.69 -2.57
CA PRO A 193 -24.71 10.33 -2.28
C PRO A 193 -23.99 10.16 -0.93
N ASN A 194 -23.49 11.27 -0.36
CA ASN A 194 -22.77 11.27 0.91
C ASN A 194 -23.77 11.43 2.04
N ASN A 195 -24.35 10.32 2.48
CA ASN A 195 -25.36 10.30 3.54
C ASN A 195 -25.12 9.17 4.57
N PHE A 196 -26.02 9.04 5.54
CA PHE A 196 -26.01 8.00 6.58
C PHE A 196 -27.14 6.97 6.38
N ASP A 197 -27.65 6.81 5.15
CA ASP A 197 -28.76 5.89 4.87
C ASP A 197 -28.28 4.43 4.82
N ASP A 198 -27.08 4.21 4.26
CA ASP A 198 -26.45 2.90 4.15
C ASP A 198 -25.09 2.88 4.84
N PHE A 199 -24.66 1.70 5.32
CA PHE A 199 -23.36 1.53 5.97
C PHE A 199 -22.17 1.93 5.07
N ALA A 200 -22.25 1.65 3.76
CA ALA A 200 -21.22 2.05 2.81
C ALA A 200 -21.16 3.57 2.62
N ALA A 201 -22.32 4.23 2.50
CA ALA A 201 -22.42 5.69 2.39
C ALA A 201 -21.90 6.38 3.67
N ALA A 202 -22.24 5.83 4.84
CA ALA A 202 -21.75 6.31 6.14
C ALA A 202 -20.23 6.27 6.22
N ILE A 203 -19.58 5.19 5.76
CA ILE A 203 -18.11 5.11 5.74
C ILE A 203 -17.50 6.18 4.81
N ILE A 204 -18.08 6.38 3.63
CA ILE A 204 -17.59 7.38 2.66
C ILE A 204 -17.71 8.78 3.25
N LEU A 205 -18.87 9.10 3.84
CA LEU A 205 -19.08 10.40 4.49
C LEU A 205 -18.11 10.61 5.67
N LEU A 206 -17.92 9.60 6.53
CA LEU A 206 -16.97 9.69 7.63
C LEU A 206 -15.53 9.90 7.14
N TYR A 207 -15.16 9.27 6.02
CA TYR A 207 -13.87 9.46 5.36
C TYR A 207 -13.73 10.89 4.80
N ASP A 208 -14.75 11.42 4.13
CA ASP A 208 -14.75 12.79 3.60
C ASP A 208 -14.60 13.83 4.72
N VAL A 209 -15.28 13.62 5.86
CA VAL A 209 -15.13 14.48 7.04
C VAL A 209 -13.75 14.31 7.70
N MET A 210 -13.18 13.09 7.72
CA MET A 210 -11.83 12.86 8.26
C MET A 210 -10.74 13.63 7.49
N ILE A 211 -10.89 13.79 6.18
CA ILE A 211 -9.96 14.58 5.35
C ILE A 211 -10.03 16.09 5.68
N VAL A 212 -11.11 16.55 6.32
CA VAL A 212 -11.35 17.96 6.70
C VAL A 212 -11.52 18.89 5.50
N ASN A 213 -11.64 18.35 4.28
CA ASN A 213 -11.91 19.18 3.10
C ASN A 213 -13.42 19.41 2.96
N ASN A 214 -13.84 20.68 2.91
CA ASN A 214 -15.25 21.09 2.80
C ASN A 214 -16.19 20.47 3.85
N TRP A 215 -15.64 20.02 5.00
CA TRP A 215 -16.40 19.32 6.03
C TRP A 215 -17.51 20.18 6.65
N GLN A 216 -17.32 21.50 6.61
CA GLN A 216 -18.27 22.51 7.05
C GLN A 216 -19.60 22.41 6.29
N ALA A 217 -19.57 22.10 4.98
CA ALA A 217 -20.78 21.95 4.18
C ALA A 217 -21.63 20.76 4.65
N PHE A 218 -20.99 19.64 5.03
CA PHE A 218 -21.70 18.50 5.62
C PHE A 218 -22.28 18.85 6.99
N MET A 219 -21.47 19.44 7.87
CA MET A 219 -21.92 19.83 9.21
C MET A 219 -23.09 20.82 9.16
N GLU A 220 -23.04 21.82 8.27
CA GLU A 220 -24.12 22.80 8.10
C GLU A 220 -25.38 22.16 7.52
N ALA A 221 -25.24 21.28 6.53
CA ALA A 221 -26.38 20.54 5.98
C ALA A 221 -27.08 19.70 7.05
N TYR A 222 -26.34 18.88 7.79
CA TYR A 222 -26.92 18.06 8.86
C TYR A 222 -27.48 18.90 10.01
N SER A 223 -26.89 20.05 10.34
CA SER A 223 -27.45 21.01 11.29
C SER A 223 -28.82 21.50 10.86
N ARG A 224 -28.97 21.83 9.57
CA ARG A 224 -30.20 22.34 8.96
C ARG A 224 -31.29 21.27 8.84
N TYR A 225 -30.93 20.05 8.44
CA TYR A 225 -31.88 18.97 8.17
C TYR A 225 -32.28 18.17 9.42
N THR A 226 -31.49 18.17 10.49
CA THR A 226 -31.76 17.36 11.68
C THR A 226 -31.91 18.21 12.94
N SER A 227 -30.80 18.73 13.47
CA SER A 227 -30.77 19.62 14.63
C SER A 227 -29.41 20.28 14.75
N GLU A 228 -29.35 21.43 15.42
CA GLU A 228 -28.10 22.11 15.76
C GLU A 228 -27.15 21.23 16.61
N TRP A 229 -27.67 20.26 17.36
CA TRP A 229 -26.89 19.31 18.15
C TRP A 229 -26.11 18.30 17.30
N SER A 230 -26.48 18.11 16.03
CA SER A 230 -25.71 17.27 15.09
C SER A 230 -24.27 17.76 14.92
N LYS A 231 -24.01 19.06 15.09
CA LYS A 231 -22.66 19.64 15.09
C LYS A 231 -21.74 18.98 16.10
N VAL A 232 -22.26 18.57 17.27
CA VAL A 232 -21.47 17.89 18.31
C VAL A 232 -20.96 16.56 17.79
N TYR A 233 -21.79 15.79 17.07
CA TYR A 233 -21.36 14.53 16.46
C TYR A 233 -20.20 14.74 15.48
N PHE A 234 -20.31 15.71 14.56
CA PHE A 234 -19.26 15.99 13.58
C PHE A 234 -17.97 16.50 14.22
N VAL A 235 -18.08 17.36 15.25
CA VAL A 235 -16.91 17.85 16.01
C VAL A 235 -16.24 16.71 16.78
N CYS A 236 -17.01 15.83 17.42
CA CYS A 236 -16.48 14.64 18.11
C CYS A 236 -15.76 13.68 17.14
N TRP A 237 -16.35 13.45 15.96
CA TRP A 237 -15.71 12.65 14.92
C TRP A 237 -14.44 13.31 14.40
N TRP A 238 -14.45 14.61 14.13
CA TRP A 238 -13.28 15.36 13.67
C TRP A 238 -12.12 15.29 14.68
N LEU A 239 -12.42 15.48 15.98
CA LEU A 239 -11.42 15.39 17.04
C LEU A 239 -10.84 13.96 17.11
N THR A 240 -11.70 12.95 17.06
CA THR A 240 -11.27 11.54 17.14
C THR A 240 -10.46 11.14 15.90
N SER A 241 -10.94 11.45 14.70
CA SER A 241 -10.35 10.99 13.43
C SER A 241 -9.19 11.88 12.98
N SER A 242 -9.44 13.15 12.67
CA SER A 242 -8.42 14.04 12.13
C SER A 242 -7.35 14.38 13.18
N VAL A 243 -7.76 14.80 14.39
CA VAL A 243 -6.81 15.29 15.39
C VAL A 243 -6.09 14.14 16.11
N MET A 244 -6.80 13.10 16.54
CA MET A 244 -6.14 11.99 17.24
C MET A 244 -5.56 10.95 16.26
N TRP A 245 -6.38 10.38 15.36
CA TRP A 245 -5.94 9.26 14.52
C TRP A 245 -4.88 9.62 13.48
N VAL A 246 -5.03 10.71 12.72
CA VAL A 246 -4.02 11.07 11.70
C VAL A 246 -2.67 11.39 12.37
N ASN A 247 -2.68 12.11 13.49
CA ASN A 247 -1.45 12.42 14.21
C ASN A 247 -0.80 11.18 14.85
N LEU A 248 -1.59 10.27 15.43
CA LEU A 248 -1.10 8.97 15.89
C LEU A 248 -0.46 8.18 14.74
N PHE A 249 -1.13 8.14 13.58
CA PHE A 249 -0.63 7.44 12.40
C PHE A 249 0.70 8.02 11.89
N VAL A 250 0.81 9.35 11.82
CA VAL A 250 2.06 10.03 11.45
C VAL A 250 3.16 9.73 12.47
N ALA A 251 2.86 9.76 13.77
CA ALA A 251 3.82 9.43 14.82
C ALA A 251 4.35 7.99 14.69
N LEU A 252 3.47 7.03 14.39
CA LEU A 252 3.85 5.63 14.20
C LEU A 252 4.71 5.41 12.94
N ILE A 253 4.39 6.10 11.85
CA ILE A 253 5.24 6.06 10.64
C ILE A 253 6.61 6.65 10.95
N LEU A 254 6.65 7.79 11.65
CA LEU A 254 7.89 8.45 12.05
C LEU A 254 8.73 7.52 12.93
N GLU A 255 8.14 6.86 13.92
CA GLU A 255 8.82 5.90 14.79
C GLU A 255 9.36 4.70 13.99
N ASN A 256 8.57 4.14 13.07
CA ASN A 256 9.02 3.05 12.19
C ASN A 256 10.18 3.49 11.28
N PHE A 257 10.13 4.71 10.76
CA PHE A 257 11.17 5.28 9.93
C PHE A 257 12.44 5.55 10.74
N ILE A 258 12.33 6.18 11.90
CA ILE A 258 13.45 6.45 12.84
C ILE A 258 14.13 5.14 13.24
N TYR A 259 13.35 4.14 13.65
CA TYR A 259 13.88 2.82 14.03
C TYR A 259 14.64 2.16 12.88
N LYS A 260 14.12 2.20 11.64
CA LYS A 260 14.84 1.68 10.46
C LYS A 260 16.07 2.50 10.13
N TRP A 261 16.00 3.83 10.23
CA TRP A 261 17.10 4.76 9.92
C TRP A 261 18.28 4.59 10.89
N ASP A 262 18.00 4.52 12.19
CA ASP A 262 18.99 4.36 13.24
C ASP A 262 19.66 2.98 13.17
N ARG A 263 18.89 1.93 12.85
CA ARG A 263 19.45 0.60 12.59
C ARG A 263 20.38 0.59 11.37
N SER A 264 20.06 1.34 10.31
CA SER A 264 20.94 1.46 9.14
C SER A 264 22.22 2.23 9.46
N HIS A 265 22.13 3.28 10.29
CA HIS A 265 23.28 4.10 10.69
C HIS A 265 24.20 3.36 11.67
N SER A 266 23.64 2.70 12.69
CA SER A 266 24.42 1.86 13.62
C SER A 266 25.15 0.72 12.91
N ILE A 267 24.56 0.09 11.89
CA ILE A 267 25.24 -0.91 11.05
C ILE A 267 26.37 -0.27 10.22
N SER A 268 26.16 0.91 9.63
CA SER A 268 27.18 1.63 8.87
C SER A 268 28.37 2.07 9.74
N VAL A 269 28.08 2.66 10.90
CA VAL A 269 29.08 3.12 11.88
C VAL A 269 29.84 1.95 12.49
N ARG A 270 29.17 0.84 12.80
CA ARG A 270 29.83 -0.37 13.28
C ARG A 270 30.68 -1.02 12.17
N SER A 271 30.23 -1.01 10.92
CA SER A 271 31.01 -1.48 9.76
C SER A 271 32.28 -0.66 9.54
N SER A 272 32.28 0.66 9.81
CA SER A 272 33.47 1.51 9.73
C SER A 272 34.36 1.46 10.97
N LEU A 273 33.78 1.22 12.16
CA LEU A 273 34.54 1.01 13.40
C LEU A 273 35.14 -0.38 13.54
N ILE A 274 34.59 -1.44 12.91
CA ILE A 274 35.15 -2.80 13.01
C ILE A 274 36.61 -2.86 12.49
N PRO A 275 36.95 -2.29 11.33
CA PRO A 275 38.35 -2.24 10.87
C PRO A 275 39.25 -1.43 11.80
N LEU A 276 38.78 -0.27 12.28
CA LEU A 276 39.56 0.60 13.17
C LEU A 276 39.75 -0.03 14.56
N ALA A 277 38.72 -0.67 15.11
CA ALA A 277 38.77 -1.37 16.39
C ALA A 277 39.62 -2.64 16.31
N CYS A 278 39.56 -3.40 15.21
CA CYS A 278 40.51 -4.50 14.97
C CYS A 278 41.95 -3.98 14.82
N PHE A 279 42.16 -2.90 14.07
CA PHE A 279 43.48 -2.27 13.91
C PHE A 279 44.05 -1.77 15.24
N LEU A 280 43.25 -1.07 16.05
CA LEU A 280 43.66 -0.62 17.39
C LEU A 280 43.93 -1.79 18.33
N ARG A 281 43.16 -2.87 18.24
CA ARG A 281 43.38 -4.08 19.04
C ARG A 281 44.64 -4.85 18.64
N GLU A 282 45.06 -4.75 17.38
CA GLU A 282 46.30 -5.35 16.89
C GLU A 282 47.53 -4.51 17.27
N GLN A 283 47.36 -3.20 17.42
CA GLN A 283 48.42 -2.27 17.86
C GLN A 283 48.55 -2.18 19.39
N ILE A 284 47.50 -2.50 20.15
CA ILE A 284 47.54 -2.60 21.61
C ILE A 284 47.80 -4.06 21.97
N GLN A 285 49.07 -4.44 22.05
CA GLN A 285 49.48 -5.64 22.76
C GLN A 285 49.17 -5.40 24.24
N GLU A 286 48.19 -6.10 24.82
CA GLU A 286 47.94 -6.04 26.27
C GLU A 286 49.23 -6.49 26.98
N PRO A 287 49.86 -5.64 27.82
CA PRO A 287 51.09 -5.98 28.51
C PRO A 287 50.85 -7.17 29.45
N THR A 288 51.77 -8.11 29.44
CA THR A 288 51.68 -9.33 30.25
C THR A 288 51.70 -8.94 31.74
N GLU A 289 50.91 -9.61 32.59
CA GLU A 289 50.84 -9.27 34.03
C GLU A 289 52.22 -9.22 34.71
N GLU A 290 53.17 -10.03 34.22
CA GLU A 290 54.56 -10.07 34.68
C GLU A 290 55.37 -8.80 34.32
N GLU A 291 55.16 -8.23 33.12
CA GLU A 291 55.81 -6.98 32.70
C GLU A 291 55.26 -5.79 33.48
N LEU A 292 53.95 -5.79 33.73
CA LEU A 292 53.30 -4.79 34.58
C LEU A 292 53.83 -4.87 36.00
N ALA A 293 53.96 -6.07 36.57
CA ALA A 293 54.51 -6.29 37.90
C ALA A 293 55.97 -5.84 38.02
N CYS A 294 56.81 -6.10 37.01
CA CYS A 294 58.19 -5.64 36.96
C CYS A 294 58.30 -4.11 36.89
N GLN A 295 57.49 -3.45 36.05
CA GLN A 295 57.47 -1.98 35.99
C GLN A 295 56.96 -1.36 37.29
N LEU A 296 55.98 -2.00 37.94
CA LEU A 296 55.42 -1.55 39.20
C LEU A 296 56.41 -1.71 40.37
N HIS A 297 57.27 -2.73 40.35
CA HIS A 297 58.33 -2.95 41.34
C HIS A 297 59.50 -1.97 41.23
N GLN A 298 59.71 -1.38 40.05
CA GLN A 298 60.78 -0.40 39.80
C GLN A 298 60.40 1.03 40.25
N HIS A 299 59.16 1.26 40.68
CA HIS A 299 58.74 2.57 41.15
C HIS A 299 59.22 2.84 42.59
N PRO A 300 60.00 3.90 42.84
CA PRO A 300 60.65 4.16 44.13
C PRO A 300 59.71 4.51 45.30
N HIS A 301 58.39 4.54 45.05
CA HIS A 301 57.38 4.91 46.04
C HIS A 301 56.30 3.83 46.25
N LEU A 302 56.43 2.66 45.62
CA LEU A 302 55.40 1.60 45.69
C LEU A 302 55.95 0.35 46.40
N HIS A 303 55.86 0.32 47.73
CA HIS A 303 56.01 -0.92 48.50
C HIS A 303 54.65 -1.60 48.63
N LEU A 304 54.36 -2.55 47.74
CA LEU A 304 53.18 -3.41 47.85
C LEU A 304 53.54 -4.64 48.70
N GLU A 305 53.04 -4.72 49.94
CA GLU A 305 52.99 -5.98 50.69
C GLU A 305 51.95 -6.90 50.05
N TRP A 306 52.42 -7.94 49.34
CA TRP A 306 51.55 -8.91 48.69
C TRP A 306 51.02 -9.92 49.72
N ARG A 307 49.82 -9.69 50.26
CA ARG A 307 49.11 -10.67 51.09
C ARG A 307 48.45 -11.70 50.17
N HIS A 308 48.95 -12.94 50.17
CA HIS A 308 48.30 -14.08 49.54
C HIS A 308 46.95 -14.37 50.21
N GLU A 309 45.86 -13.86 49.65
CA GLU A 309 44.52 -14.35 49.97
C GLU A 309 43.66 -14.40 48.69
N HIS A 310 42.97 -15.53 48.53
CA HIS A 310 42.06 -15.93 47.44
C HIS A 310 42.64 -16.77 46.29
N GLN A 311 43.00 -18.01 46.64
CA GLN A 311 42.60 -19.16 45.81
C GLN A 311 41.07 -19.34 45.88
N ASN A 312 40.50 -19.81 44.77
CA ASN A 312 39.13 -20.32 44.56
C ASN A 312 37.99 -19.31 44.38
N ILE A 313 37.85 -18.77 43.17
CA ILE A 313 36.53 -18.64 42.51
C ILE A 313 36.70 -18.99 41.03
N ARG A 314 36.31 -20.21 40.62
CA ARG A 314 36.07 -20.53 39.20
C ARG A 314 34.66 -20.06 38.81
N PRO A 315 34.47 -19.40 37.66
CA PRO A 315 33.21 -19.46 36.94
C PRO A 315 33.28 -20.53 35.84
N SER A 316 32.35 -21.48 35.90
CA SER A 316 32.12 -22.54 34.92
C SER A 316 31.67 -21.97 33.55
N LEU A 317 32.49 -22.17 32.51
CA LEU A 317 32.06 -22.06 31.11
C LEU A 317 31.21 -23.30 30.73
N PRO A 318 30.10 -23.15 29.96
CA PRO A 318 29.41 -24.29 29.36
C PRO A 318 30.18 -24.79 28.13
N SER A 319 30.49 -26.08 28.12
CA SER A 319 31.19 -26.78 27.04
C SER A 319 30.29 -27.00 25.83
N LEU A 320 30.62 -26.37 24.70
CA LEU A 320 30.30 -26.88 23.36
C LEU A 320 31.28 -28.00 23.01
N ARG A 321 30.76 -29.15 22.56
CA ARG A 321 31.53 -30.19 21.88
C ARG A 321 30.57 -31.09 21.10
N PRO A 322 31.09 -31.79 20.09
CA PRO A 322 31.43 -31.32 18.75
C PRO A 322 30.28 -31.50 17.74
#